data_AF-A0A2M8L5X1-F1
#
_entry.id   AF-A0A2M8L5X1-F1
#
_cell.length_a   1.000
_cell.length_b   1.000
_cell.length_c   1.000
_cell.angle_alpha   90.00
_cell.angle_beta   90.00
_cell.angle_gamma   90.00
#
_symmetry.space_group_name_H-M   'P 1'
#
loop_
_entity.id
_entity.type
_entity.pdbx_description
1 polymer ?
#
loop_
_entity_poly.entity_id
_entity_poly.type
_entity_poly.pdbx_seq_one_letter_code
_entity_poly.pdbx_strand_id
1 'polypeptide(L)'
;MFGQMGQKAKMASQMFKIQKQLSNVTTEYEEKGLKVVIKGGGFISSPKIKELEIEGQMDDKEMVEVLNKALKESHKRSLKKLQEIGGGLQGAMGM
;
A
#
# COMPACT_ATOMS: atom_id res chain seq x y z
N MET A 1 -28.00 12.84 21.01
CA MET A 1 -27.96 11.79 19.95
C MET A 1 -27.40 12.26 18.60
N PHE A 2 -27.50 13.55 18.21
CA PHE A 2 -26.92 14.05 16.95
C PHE A 2 -25.37 14.10 16.90
N GLY A 3 -24.68 14.29 18.04
CA GLY A 3 -23.21 14.36 18.09
C GLY A 3 -22.49 13.03 17.77
N GLN A 4 -23.02 11.90 18.23
CA GLN A 4 -22.43 10.58 17.95
C GLN A 4 -22.59 10.17 16.47
N MET A 5 -23.68 10.60 15.83
CA MET A 5 -23.94 10.28 14.43
C MET A 5 -23.02 11.08 13.48
N GLY A 6 -22.75 12.35 13.82
CA GLY A 6 -21.77 13.17 13.12
C GLY A 6 -20.34 12.65 13.23
N GLN A 7 -19.94 12.11 14.39
CA GLN A 7 -18.63 11.49 14.60
C GLN A 7 -18.45 10.21 13.76
N LYS A 8 -19.45 9.33 13.72
CA LYS A 8 -19.42 8.11 12.86
C LYS A 8 -19.30 8.45 11.38
N ALA A 9 -20.03 9.46 10.90
CA ALA A 9 -19.96 9.91 9.51
C ALA A 9 -18.58 10.48 9.14
N LYS A 10 -17.98 11.28 10.05
CA LYS A 10 -16.60 11.78 9.88
C LYS A 10 -15.59 10.63 9.83
N MET A 11 -15.72 9.64 10.70
CA MET A 11 -14.84 8.46 10.72
C MET A 11 -14.94 7.66 9.41
N ALA A 12 -16.16 7.39 8.92
CA ALA A 12 -16.37 6.68 7.66
C ALA A 12 -15.76 7.44 6.45
N SER A 13 -15.96 8.76 6.40
CA SER A 13 -15.38 9.61 5.34
C SER A 13 -13.85 9.60 5.38
N GLN A 14 -13.25 9.68 6.57
CA GLN A 14 -11.81 9.58 6.73
C GLN A 14 -11.31 8.20 6.30
N MET A 15 -11.93 7.11 6.76
CA MET A 15 -11.56 5.75 6.35
C MET A 15 -11.60 5.56 4.83
N PHE A 16 -12.60 6.13 4.14
CA PHE A 16 -12.69 6.10 2.68
C PHE A 16 -11.54 6.87 2.00
N LYS A 17 -11.15 8.04 2.54
CA LYS A 17 -9.99 8.78 2.05
C LYS A 17 -8.69 8.00 2.23
N ILE A 18 -8.52 7.35 3.39
CA ILE A 18 -7.37 6.48 3.68
C ILE A 18 -7.33 5.33 2.67
N GLN A 19 -8.46 4.63 2.51
CA GLN A 19 -8.60 3.54 1.54
C GLN A 19 -8.18 3.99 0.14
N LYS A 20 -8.68 5.14 -0.32
CA LYS A 20 -8.34 5.72 -1.64
C LYS A 20 -6.86 6.07 -1.76
N GLN A 21 -6.25 6.62 -0.70
CA GLN A 21 -4.82 6.93 -0.70
C GLN A 21 -3.97 5.66 -0.79
N LEU A 22 -4.33 4.60 -0.06
CA LEU A 22 -3.63 3.31 -0.10
C LEU A 22 -3.77 2.59 -1.45
N SER A 23 -4.93 2.67 -2.10
CA SER A 23 -5.15 2.08 -3.42
C SER A 23 -4.29 2.72 -4.53
N ASN A 24 -3.82 3.96 -4.30
CA ASN A 24 -2.96 4.69 -5.24
C ASN A 24 -1.47 4.59 -4.90
N VAL A 25 -1.10 3.97 -3.77
CA VAL A 25 0.31 3.74 -3.45
C VAL A 25 0.90 2.81 -4.49
N THR A 26 1.96 3.30 -5.13
CA THR A 26 2.75 2.52 -6.08
C THR A 26 4.11 2.28 -5.44
N THR A 27 4.53 1.03 -5.39
CA THR A 27 5.83 0.62 -4.87
C THR A 27 6.68 0.21 -6.05
N GLU A 28 7.76 0.95 -6.28
CA GLU A 28 8.83 0.54 -7.19
C GLU A 28 9.85 -0.27 -6.40
N TYR A 29 10.21 -1.42 -6.95
CA TYR A 29 11.22 -2.33 -6.42
C TYR A 29 12.18 -2.70 -7.53
N GLU A 30 13.47 -2.58 -7.28
CA GLU A 30 14.52 -2.87 -8.26
C GLU A 30 15.60 -3.72 -7.58
N GLU A 31 15.86 -4.90 -8.14
CA GLU A 31 16.91 -5.79 -7.66
C GLU A 31 17.38 -6.71 -8.79
N LYS A 32 18.70 -6.92 -8.90
CA LYS A 32 19.31 -7.83 -9.87
C LYS A 32 18.90 -7.57 -11.35
N GLY A 33 18.68 -6.31 -11.72
CA GLY A 33 18.24 -5.95 -13.08
C GLY A 33 16.75 -6.23 -13.36
N LEU A 34 15.97 -6.64 -12.35
CA LEU A 34 14.50 -6.67 -12.43
C LEU A 34 13.93 -5.44 -11.75
N LYS A 35 13.22 -4.61 -12.50
CA LYS A 35 12.42 -3.49 -11.99
C LYS A 35 10.95 -3.87 -12.04
N VAL A 36 10.27 -3.76 -10.90
CA VAL A 36 8.86 -4.10 -10.74
C VAL A 36 8.13 -2.93 -10.12
N VAL A 37 7.08 -2.48 -10.81
CA VAL A 37 6.18 -1.43 -10.32
C VAL A 37 4.90 -2.10 -9.85
N ILE A 38 4.69 -2.15 -8.55
CA ILE A 38 3.51 -2.76 -7.93
C ILE A 38 2.55 -1.65 -7.53
N LYS A 39 1.32 -1.70 -8.06
CA LYS A 39 0.24 -0.81 -7.68
C LYS A 39 -0.65 -1.47 -6.63
N GLY A 40 -0.88 -0.73 -5.55
CA GLY A 40 -1.80 -1.12 -4.49
C GLY A 40 -1.20 -2.10 -3.49
N GLY A 41 -1.75 -2.03 -2.28
CA GLY A 41 -1.37 -2.85 -1.13
C GLY A 41 -2.20 -2.54 0.11
N GLY A 42 -3.44 -2.08 -0.06
CA GLY A 42 -4.35 -1.84 1.08
C GLY A 42 -5.02 -3.14 1.55
N PHE A 43 -5.55 -3.12 2.77
CA PHE A 43 -6.25 -4.21 3.50
C PHE A 43 -7.32 -5.00 2.71
N ILE A 44 -7.71 -4.55 1.52
CA ILE A 44 -8.85 -5.07 0.74
C ILE A 44 -8.45 -5.46 -0.70
N SER A 45 -7.22 -5.21 -1.16
CA SER A 45 -6.88 -5.39 -2.58
C SER A 45 -5.57 -6.13 -2.79
N SER A 46 -5.62 -7.16 -3.62
CA SER A 46 -4.43 -7.86 -4.11
C SER A 46 -3.50 -6.87 -4.83
N PRO A 47 -2.19 -6.89 -4.55
CA PRO A 47 -1.22 -6.08 -5.27
C PRO A 47 -1.26 -6.43 -6.75
N LYS A 48 -1.31 -5.42 -7.62
CA LYS A 48 -1.28 -5.59 -9.08
C LYS A 48 0.07 -5.16 -9.61
N ILE A 49 0.72 -6.01 -10.40
CA ILE A 49 1.91 -5.60 -11.15
C ILE A 49 1.44 -4.67 -12.26
N LYS A 50 1.95 -3.44 -12.25
CA LYS A 50 1.68 -2.42 -13.28
C LYS A 50 2.72 -2.51 -14.40
N GLU A 51 3.97 -2.76 -14.03
CA GLU A 51 5.10 -2.77 -14.94
C GLU A 51 6.16 -3.74 -14.41
N LEU A 52 6.81 -4.44 -15.34
CA LEU A 52 7.89 -5.37 -15.08
C LEU A 52 8.90 -5.21 -16.21
N GLU A 53 10.13 -4.86 -15.85
CA GLU A 53 11.23 -4.63 -16.77
C GLU A 53 12.41 -5.48 -16.32
N ILE A 54 13.03 -6.18 -17.28
CA ILE A 54 14.13 -7.11 -17.06
C ILE A 54 15.30 -6.64 -17.92
N GLU A 55 16.44 -6.39 -17.29
CA GLU A 55 17.68 -6.11 -17.97
C GLU A 55 18.40 -7.41 -18.32
N GLY A 56 18.51 -7.69 -19.62
CA GLY A 56 19.23 -8.87 -20.12
C GLY A 56 18.45 -10.18 -19.95
N GLN A 57 19.16 -11.24 -19.57
CA GLN A 57 18.56 -12.56 -19.32
C GLN A 57 18.51 -12.82 -17.83
N MET A 58 17.34 -13.22 -17.34
CA MET A 58 17.10 -13.57 -15.94
C MET A 58 16.46 -14.95 -15.87
N ASP A 59 16.95 -15.79 -14.98
CA ASP A 59 16.36 -17.11 -14.73
C ASP A 59 15.01 -16.99 -14.00
N ASP A 60 14.07 -17.88 -14.33
CA ASP A 60 12.73 -17.92 -13.73
C ASP A 60 12.78 -17.99 -12.19
N LYS A 61 13.75 -18.72 -11.64
CA LYS A 61 13.92 -18.84 -10.18
C LYS A 61 14.30 -17.50 -9.56
N GLU A 62 15.24 -16.78 -10.14
CA GLU A 62 15.67 -15.49 -9.63
C GLU A 62 14.55 -14.44 -9.75
N MET A 63 13.82 -14.44 -10.87
CA MET A 63 12.66 -13.59 -11.04
C MET A 63 11.62 -13.83 -9.95
N VAL A 64 11.27 -15.10 -9.68
CA VAL A 64 10.31 -15.46 -8.63
C VAL A 64 10.79 -15.01 -7.25
N GLU A 65 12.08 -15.13 -6.94
CA GLU A 65 12.64 -14.63 -5.69
C GLU A 65 12.50 -13.11 -5.55
N VAL A 66 12.87 -12.36 -6.59
CA VAL A 66 12.79 -10.89 -6.58
C VAL A 66 11.34 -10.42 -6.48
N LEU A 67 10.42 -11.04 -7.23
CA LEU A 67 8.99 -10.72 -7.14
C LEU A 67 8.42 -10.97 -5.74
N ASN A 68 8.81 -12.06 -5.09
CA ASN A 68 8.40 -12.36 -3.72
C ASN A 68 8.91 -11.30 -2.73
N LYS A 69 10.14 -10.80 -2.90
CA LYS A 69 10.67 -9.70 -2.09
C LYS A 69 9.92 -8.40 -2.35
N ALA A 70 9.66 -8.06 -3.62
CA ALA A 70 8.92 -6.88 -4.02
C ALA A 70 7.50 -6.86 -3.41
N LEU A 71 6.80 -8.00 -3.42
CA LEU A 71 5.49 -8.14 -2.79
C LEU A 71 5.54 -7.94 -1.26
N LYS A 72 6.54 -8.53 -0.58
CA LYS A 72 6.74 -8.34 0.86
C LYS A 72 7.03 -6.88 1.21
N GLU A 73 7.87 -6.20 0.43
CA GLU A 73 8.17 -4.79 0.64
C GLU A 73 6.96 -3.90 0.38
N SER A 74 6.18 -4.18 -0.67
CA SER A 74 4.91 -3.47 -0.94
C SER A 74 3.94 -3.59 0.24
N HIS A 75 3.84 -4.78 0.84
CA HIS A 75 3.02 -5.00 2.04
C HIS A 75 3.52 -4.20 3.24
N LYS A 76 4.83 -4.26 3.54
CA LYS A 76 5.43 -3.48 4.63
C LYS A 76 5.23 -1.98 4.46
N ARG A 77 5.43 -1.45 3.25
CA ARG A 77 5.21 -0.02 2.95
C ARG A 77 3.75 0.38 3.15
N SER A 78 2.83 -0.47 2.75
CA SER A 78 1.40 -0.22 2.93
C SER A 78 0.97 -0.24 4.41
N LEU A 79 1.51 -1.17 5.20
CA LEU A 79 1.31 -1.21 6.66
C LEU A 79 1.90 0.03 7.36
N LYS A 80 3.10 0.46 6.96
CA LYS A 80 3.69 1.71 7.47
C LYS A 80 2.81 2.92 7.13
N LYS A 81 2.34 3.02 5.88
CA LYS A 81 1.45 4.11 5.46
C LYS A 81 0.14 4.11 6.24
N LEU A 82 -0.43 2.92 6.46
CA LEU A 82 -1.61 2.74 7.31
C LEU A 82 -1.37 3.23 8.75
N GLN A 83 -0.22 2.90 9.34
CA GLN A 83 0.15 3.33 10.68
C GLN A 83 0.40 4.83 10.77
N GLU A 84 1.09 5.44 9.80
CA GLU A 84 1.29 6.89 9.73
C GLU A 84 -0.05 7.63 9.68
N ILE A 85 -0.96 7.18 8.81
CA ILE A 85 -2.27 7.82 8.64
C ILE A 85 -3.17 7.55 9.85
N GLY A 86 -3.17 6.32 10.38
CA GLY A 86 -3.94 5.93 11.57
C GLY A 86 -3.47 6.62 12.85
N GLY A 87 -2.16 6.76 13.04
CA GLY A 87 -1.57 7.48 14.17
C GLY A 87 -1.84 8.99 14.11
N GLY A 88 -1.78 9.60 12.92
CA GLY A 88 -2.17 11.00 12.73
C GLY A 88 -3.66 11.26 12.98
N LEU A 89 -4.53 10.29 12.64
CA LEU A 89 -5.97 10.36 12.84
C LEU A 89 -6.36 10.22 14.33
N GLN A 90 -5.68 9.34 15.07
CA GLN A 90 -5.88 9.22 16.51
C GLN A 90 -5.44 10.48 17.27
N GLY A 91 -4.38 11.14 16.81
CA GLY A 91 -3.97 12.45 17.32
C GLY A 91 -4.96 13.57 17.00
N ALA A 92 -5.59 13.56 15.82
CA ALA A 92 -6.57 14.57 15.41
C ALA A 92 -7.99 14.35 15.98
N MET A 93 -8.34 13.14 16.42
CA MET A 93 -9.59 12.84 17.11
C MET A 93 -9.50 12.95 18.65
N GLY A 94 -8.29 13.03 19.20
CA GLY A 94 -8.04 13.17 20.64
C GLY A 94 -7.90 14.62 21.13
N MET A 95 -7.99 15.61 20.24
CA MET A 95 -8.14 17.04 20.56
C MET A 95 -9.58 17.51 20.34
#